data_AF-A0A2N2WNE8-F1
#
_entry.id   AF-A0A2N2WNE8-F1
#
_cell.length_a   1.000
_cell.length_b   1.000
_cell.length_c   1.000
_cell.angle_alpha   90.00
_cell.angle_beta   90.00
_cell.angle_gamma   90.00
#
_symmetry.space_group_name_H-M   'P 1'
#
loop_
_entity.id
_entity.type
_entity.pdbx_description
1 polymer ?
#
loop_
_entity_poly.entity_id
_entity_poly.type
_entity_poly.pdbx_seq_one_letter_code
_entity_poly.pdbx_strand_id
1 'polypeptide(L)'
;MAKSTLSMQDPDKSSALMATADTKPSILLKGDNPRLIDEWQMAPVLWDAVRFEVDRRQAVGQFILTGSAVPKDNATAHTGTGRISRMLMRPMSLYESKESNGEVSLKALFDGEQEISVRITLYTRYADISSGQRW
;
A
#
# COMPACT_ATOMS: atom_id res chain seq x y z
N MET A 1 12.48 2.72 -8.42
CA MET A 1 12.26 1.44 -7.73
C MET A 1 13.04 1.44 -6.43
N ALA A 2 12.49 0.92 -5.33
CA ALA A 2 13.17 0.82 -4.03
C ALA A 2 14.35 -0.17 -4.10
N LYS A 3 15.42 0.07 -3.34
CA LYS A 3 16.58 -0.84 -3.23
C LYS A 3 16.51 -1.76 -2.01
N SER A 4 15.75 -1.37 -0.98
CA SER A 4 15.49 -2.22 0.18
C SER A 4 14.07 -1.99 0.68
N THR A 5 13.46 -3.01 1.30
CA THR A 5 12.06 -2.98 1.76
C THR A 5 11.94 -3.46 3.19
N LEU A 6 11.06 -2.83 3.95
CA LEU A 6 10.63 -3.21 5.29
C LEU A 6 9.10 -3.21 5.34
N SER A 7 8.47 -4.32 5.66
CA SER A 7 7.01 -4.40 5.86
C SER A 7 6.69 -4.52 7.35
N MET A 8 5.90 -3.58 7.87
CA MET A 8 5.51 -3.54 9.29
C MET A 8 4.43 -4.57 9.65
N GLN A 9 3.74 -5.14 8.66
CA GLN A 9 2.67 -6.13 8.84
C GLN A 9 3.14 -7.58 8.64
N ASP A 10 4.44 -7.83 8.48
CA ASP A 10 4.99 -9.19 8.38
C ASP A 10 4.63 -9.99 9.66
N PRO A 11 3.77 -11.03 9.57
CA PRO A 11 3.25 -11.74 10.76
C PRO A 11 4.37 -12.41 11.56
N ASP A 12 5.47 -12.81 10.91
CA ASP A 12 6.59 -13.47 11.57
C ASP A 12 7.49 -12.48 12.33
N LYS A 13 7.45 -11.20 11.95
CA LYS A 13 8.38 -10.18 12.47
C LYS A 13 7.69 -9.00 13.17
N SER A 14 6.37 -8.87 13.09
CA SER A 14 5.66 -7.64 13.50
C SER A 14 5.93 -7.27 14.96
N SER A 15 5.88 -8.23 15.90
CA SER A 15 6.13 -7.98 17.32
C SER A 15 7.53 -7.43 17.60
N ALA A 16 8.55 -8.04 16.99
CA ALA A 16 9.94 -7.61 17.11
C ALA A 16 10.17 -6.26 16.43
N LEU A 17 9.52 -6.01 15.30
CA LEU A 17 9.59 -4.73 14.58
C LEU A 17 8.96 -3.60 15.40
N MET A 18 7.80 -3.82 16.02
CA MET A 18 7.18 -2.82 16.90
C MET A 18 8.06 -2.53 18.11
N ALA A 19 8.59 -3.55 18.79
CA ALA A 19 9.51 -3.36 19.91
C ALA A 19 10.78 -2.58 19.50
N THR A 20 11.29 -2.82 18.28
CA THR A 20 12.42 -2.08 17.73
C THR A 20 12.04 -0.63 17.40
N ALA A 21 10.83 -0.39 16.90
CA ALA A 21 10.33 0.96 16.62
C ALA A 21 10.24 1.80 17.90
N ASP A 22 9.79 1.20 19.00
CA ASP A 22 9.65 1.88 20.30
C ASP A 22 11.00 2.15 20.97
N THR A 23 11.95 1.22 20.86
CA THR A 23 13.26 1.31 21.54
C THR A 23 14.30 2.06 20.72
N LYS A 24 14.43 1.75 19.42
CA LYS A 24 15.47 2.30 18.55
C LYS A 24 15.03 2.29 17.08
N PRO A 25 14.17 3.24 16.67
CA PRO A 25 13.60 3.28 15.32
C PRO A 25 14.65 3.49 14.22
N SER A 26 15.81 4.08 14.56
CA SER A 26 16.94 4.24 13.63
C SER A 26 17.46 2.93 13.04
N ILE A 27 17.26 1.78 13.70
CA ILE A 27 17.63 0.46 13.16
C ILE A 27 16.74 0.12 11.95
N LEU A 28 15.45 0.42 12.03
CA LEU A 28 14.47 0.11 10.97
C LEU A 28 14.73 0.91 9.69
N LEU A 29 15.40 2.06 9.81
CA LEU A 29 15.79 2.95 8.71
C LEU A 29 17.09 2.52 8.00
N LYS A 30 17.81 1.52 8.52
CA LYS A 30 19.05 1.04 7.88
C LYS A 30 18.75 0.15 6.68
N GLY A 31 19.44 0.43 5.57
CA GLY A 31 19.37 -0.36 4.33
C GLY A 31 19.72 0.50 3.13
N ASP A 32 19.68 -0.10 1.95
CA ASP A 32 19.98 0.60 0.70
C ASP A 32 18.88 1.60 0.34
N ASN A 33 19.30 2.81 -0.08
CA ASN A 33 18.40 3.89 -0.46
C ASN A 33 18.11 3.86 -1.98
N PRO A 34 16.88 4.17 -2.42
CA PRO A 34 15.67 4.43 -1.61
C PRO A 34 15.15 3.19 -0.89
N ARG A 35 14.82 3.35 0.40
CA ARG A 35 14.23 2.29 1.24
C ARG A 35 12.71 2.44 1.32
N LEU A 36 11.98 1.39 1.00
CA LEU A 36 10.53 1.29 1.16
C LEU A 36 10.21 0.84 2.59
N ILE A 37 9.38 1.62 3.28
CA ILE A 37 8.78 1.27 4.56
C ILE A 37 7.29 1.17 4.32
N ASP A 38 6.79 -0.06 4.36
CA ASP A 38 5.40 -0.37 4.10
C ASP A 38 4.61 -0.49 5.40
N GLU A 39 3.37 -0.01 5.33
CA GLU A 39 2.44 0.07 6.45
C GLU A 39 3.02 0.84 7.65
N TRP A 40 3.68 1.97 7.38
CA TRP A 40 4.40 2.76 8.39
C TRP A 40 3.49 3.26 9.52
N GLN A 41 2.19 3.43 9.27
CA GLN A 41 1.22 3.93 10.25
C GLN A 41 1.02 2.98 11.44
N MET A 42 1.48 1.73 11.33
CA MET A 42 1.57 0.80 12.47
C MET A 42 2.51 1.30 13.57
N ALA A 43 3.54 2.06 13.21
CA ALA A 43 4.50 2.67 14.13
C ALA A 43 4.71 4.15 13.79
N PRO A 44 3.84 5.06 14.27
CA PRO A 44 3.90 6.49 13.95
C PRO A 44 5.25 7.16 14.27
N VAL A 45 6.00 6.62 15.24
CA VAL A 45 7.37 7.04 15.59
C VAL A 45 8.35 7.00 14.41
N LEU A 46 8.07 6.18 13.39
CA LEU A 46 8.87 6.11 12.16
C LEU A 46 8.83 7.41 11.37
N TRP A 47 7.73 8.18 11.45
CA TRP A 47 7.61 9.47 10.78
C TRP A 47 8.68 10.47 11.26
N ASP A 48 8.79 10.62 12.58
CA ASP A 48 9.76 11.53 13.19
C ASP A 48 11.19 11.02 13.02
N ALA A 49 11.39 9.69 13.08
CA ALA A 49 12.69 9.08 12.81
C ALA A 49 13.15 9.29 11.37
N VAL A 50 12.27 9.14 10.38
CA VAL A 50 12.56 9.40 8.97
C VAL A 50 12.89 10.87 8.75
N ARG A 51 12.11 11.79 9.34
CA ARG A 51 12.39 13.23 9.27
C ARG A 51 13.80 13.54 9.80
N PHE A 52 14.12 13.04 10.99
CA PHE A 52 15.43 13.23 11.61
C PHE A 52 16.56 12.66 10.74
N GLU A 53 16.36 11.48 10.14
CA GLU A 53 17.38 10.84 9.30
C GLU A 53 17.59 11.57 7.97
N VAL A 54 16.52 12.11 7.37
CA VAL A 54 16.60 12.95 6.17
C VAL A 54 17.33 14.26 6.48
N ASP A 55 17.01 14.91 7.60
CA ASP A 55 17.70 16.13 8.06
C ASP A 55 19.20 15.86 8.30
N ARG A 56 19.55 14.69 8.87
CA ARG A 56 20.94 14.29 9.14
C ARG A 56 21.76 14.00 7.88
N ARG A 57 21.17 13.32 6.90
CA ARG A 57 21.87 12.88 5.68
C ARG A 57 21.87 13.94 4.58
N GLN A 58 20.98 14.93 4.66
CA GLN A 58 20.86 16.04 3.71
C GLN A 58 20.77 15.60 2.24
N ALA A 59 20.14 14.45 1.98
CA ALA A 59 19.98 13.89 0.64
C ALA A 59 18.50 13.59 0.35
N VAL A 60 18.11 13.76 -0.91
CA VAL A 60 16.73 13.55 -1.39
C VAL A 60 16.48 12.08 -1.78
N GLY A 61 15.21 11.67 -1.77
CA GLY A 61 14.79 10.36 -2.32
C GLY A 61 15.29 9.15 -1.53
N GLN A 62 15.38 9.26 -0.21
CA GLN A 62 15.94 8.20 0.63
C GLN A 62 14.92 7.18 1.11
N PHE A 63 13.68 7.62 1.32
CA PHE A 63 12.62 6.80 1.90
C PHE A 63 11.37 6.91 1.05
N ILE A 64 10.67 5.78 0.94
CA ILE A 64 9.32 5.69 0.38
C ILE A 64 8.46 5.14 1.50
N LEU A 65 7.43 5.89 1.88
CA LEU A 65 6.47 5.49 2.91
C LEU A 65 5.17 5.09 2.23
N THR A 66 4.70 3.87 2.47
CA THR A 66 3.40 3.39 2.00
C THR A 66 2.52 3.00 3.18
N GLY A 67 1.21 3.14 3.01
CA GLY A 67 0.24 2.84 4.04
C GLY A 67 -1.17 2.93 3.49
N SER A 68 -1.97 1.93 3.81
CA SER A 68 -3.38 1.85 3.42
C SER A 68 -4.29 2.69 4.32
N ALA A 69 -3.88 2.98 5.55
CA ALA A 69 -4.70 3.70 6.53
C ALA A 69 -4.16 5.11 6.82
N VAL A 70 -5.09 6.04 7.06
CA VAL A 70 -4.76 7.36 7.60
C VAL A 70 -4.35 7.18 9.07
N PRO A 71 -3.15 7.62 9.49
CA PRO A 71 -2.76 7.60 10.89
C PRO A 71 -3.76 8.40 11.73
N LYS A 72 -3.97 8.01 12.99
CA LYS A 72 -4.83 8.77 13.92
C LYS A 72 -4.33 10.21 14.05
N ASP A 73 -5.26 11.16 14.23
CA ASP A 73 -4.92 12.57 14.48
C ASP A 73 -3.97 12.68 15.68
N ASN A 74 -2.95 13.55 15.58
CA ASN A 74 -1.83 13.72 16.53
C ASN A 74 -0.84 12.55 16.66
N ALA A 75 -0.90 11.50 15.82
CA ALA A 75 0.08 10.42 15.86
C ALA A 75 1.49 10.85 15.38
N THR A 76 1.59 11.95 14.62
CA THR A 76 2.85 12.54 14.16
C THR A 76 3.05 13.91 14.81
N ALA A 77 4.16 14.11 15.53
CA ALA A 77 4.43 15.36 16.23
C ALA A 77 4.64 16.56 15.28
N HIS A 78 4.99 16.29 14.02
CA HIS A 78 5.31 17.32 13.02
C HIS A 78 4.65 17.04 11.67
N THR A 79 4.30 18.12 10.97
CA THR A 79 3.65 18.10 9.65
C THR A 79 4.52 17.54 8.51
N GLY A 80 5.83 17.30 8.75
CA GLY A 80 6.77 16.81 7.73
C GLY A 80 7.07 17.82 6.60
N THR A 81 6.66 19.09 6.77
CA THR A 81 6.72 20.13 5.73
C THR A 81 8.14 20.31 5.19
N GLY A 82 8.26 20.25 3.85
CA GLY A 82 9.51 20.44 3.13
C GLY A 82 10.44 19.21 3.08
N ARG A 83 10.14 18.12 3.79
CA ARG A 83 10.91 16.86 3.73
C ARG A 83 10.12 15.68 3.18
N ILE A 84 8.80 15.68 3.37
CA ILE A 84 7.93 14.58 2.97
C ILE A 84 6.89 15.11 1.98
N SER A 85 6.85 14.49 0.80
CA SER A 85 5.80 14.71 -0.19
C SER A 85 4.78 13.59 -0.11
N ARG A 86 3.49 13.93 -0.18
CA ARG A 86 2.39 12.96 -0.14
C ARG A 86 1.82 12.80 -1.54
N MET A 87 1.72 11.55 -1.99
CA MET A 87 1.05 11.19 -3.24
C MET A 87 -0.21 10.39 -2.90
N LEU A 88 -1.38 10.92 -3.28
CA LEU A 88 -2.63 10.17 -3.16
C LEU A 88 -2.74 9.18 -4.32
N MET A 89 -2.78 7.89 -4.02
CA MET A 89 -3.07 6.84 -5.00
C MET A 89 -4.56 6.48 -4.94
N ARG A 90 -5.19 6.33 -6.09
CA ARG A 90 -6.56 5.80 -6.20
C ARG A 90 -6.50 4.31 -6.58
N PRO A 91 -7.51 3.51 -6.22
CA PRO A 91 -7.65 2.17 -6.77
C PRO A 91 -7.60 2.21 -8.29
N MET A 92 -6.97 1.20 -8.90
CA MET A 92 -7.00 1.06 -10.35
C MET A 92 -8.45 0.86 -10.81
N SER A 93 -8.82 1.52 -11.90
CA SER A 93 -10.05 1.19 -12.61
C SER A 93 -9.99 -0.24 -13.17
N LEU A 94 -11.15 -0.85 -13.44
CA LEU A 94 -11.23 -2.18 -14.05
C LEU A 94 -10.46 -2.26 -15.38
N TYR A 95 -10.41 -1.15 -16.11
CA TYR A 95 -9.64 -1.04 -17.35
C TYR A 95 -8.13 -1.03 -17.07
N GLU A 96 -7.68 -0.27 -16.08
CA GLU A 96 -6.27 -0.22 -15.66
C GLU A 96 -5.80 -1.55 -15.05
N SER A 97 -6.67 -2.27 -14.33
CA SER A 97 -6.39 -3.62 -13.82
C SER A 97 -6.49 -4.70 -14.90
N LYS A 98 -6.97 -4.35 -16.11
CA LYS A 98 -7.22 -5.25 -17.26
C LYS A 98 -8.29 -6.31 -17.00
N GLU A 99 -9.12 -6.13 -15.98
CA GLU A 99 -10.31 -6.94 -15.75
C GLU A 99 -11.45 -6.55 -16.69
N SER A 100 -11.42 -5.32 -17.21
CA SER A 100 -12.28 -4.85 -18.28
C SER A 100 -11.48 -4.62 -19.55
N ASN A 101 -12.03 -5.07 -20.68
CA ASN A 101 -11.56 -4.75 -22.02
C ASN A 101 -12.02 -3.36 -22.51
N GLY A 102 -12.85 -2.66 -21.73
CA GLY A 102 -13.38 -1.35 -22.09
C GLY A 102 -14.48 -1.37 -23.15
N GLU A 103 -15.06 -2.54 -23.47
CA GLU A 103 -16.14 -2.67 -24.47
C GLU A 103 -17.44 -1.97 -24.06
N VAL A 104 -17.68 -1.80 -22.76
CA VAL A 104 -18.83 -1.04 -22.24
C VAL A 104 -18.34 0.22 -21.56
N SER A 105 -18.82 1.37 -22.03
CA SER A 105 -18.60 2.66 -21.39
C SER A 105 -19.83 3.06 -20.56
N LEU A 106 -19.62 3.24 -19.25
CA LEU A 106 -20.64 3.80 -18.36
C LEU A 106 -21.11 5.18 -18.85
N LYS A 107 -20.22 5.98 -19.43
CA LYS A 107 -20.56 7.29 -19.98
C LYS A 107 -21.55 7.16 -21.16
N ALA A 108 -21.28 6.25 -22.08
CA ALA A 108 -22.15 6.02 -23.25
C ALA A 108 -23.57 5.58 -22.83
N LEU A 109 -23.67 4.73 -21.80
CA LEU A 109 -24.97 4.33 -21.22
C LEU A 109 -25.76 5.52 -20.67
N PHE A 110 -25.10 6.47 -19.99
CA PHE A 110 -25.77 7.67 -19.46
C PHE A 110 -26.04 8.73 -20.53
N ASP A 111 -25.27 8.74 -21.63
CA ASP A 111 -25.49 9.61 -22.79
C ASP A 111 -26.59 9.07 -23.74
N GLY A 112 -27.22 7.93 -23.41
CA GLY A 112 -28.39 7.39 -24.09
C GLY A 112 -28.11 6.33 -25.16
N GLU A 113 -26.87 5.83 -25.26
CA GLU A 113 -26.54 4.69 -26.12
C GLU A 113 -27.03 3.39 -25.46
N GLN A 114 -28.17 2.89 -25.91
CA GLN A 114 -28.88 1.74 -25.31
C GLN A 114 -28.61 0.40 -26.00
N GLU A 115 -27.95 0.37 -27.17
CA GLU A 115 -27.53 -0.88 -27.82
C GLU A 115 -26.11 -1.24 -27.39
N ILE A 116 -25.97 -1.77 -26.18
CA ILE A 116 -24.71 -2.34 -25.72
C ILE A 116 -24.93 -3.82 -25.42
N SER A 117 -24.49 -4.67 -26.35
CA SER A 117 -24.49 -6.13 -26.22
C SER A 117 -23.08 -6.60 -25.91
N VAL A 118 -22.84 -7.12 -24.70
CA VAL A 118 -21.57 -7.77 -24.34
C VAL A 118 -21.84 -9.18 -23.86
N ARG A 119 -21.09 -10.13 -24.43
CA ARG A 119 -21.22 -11.55 -24.16
C ARG A 119 -20.25 -11.95 -23.06
N ILE A 120 -20.74 -12.07 -21.83
CA ILE A 120 -19.94 -12.54 -20.69
C ILE A 120 -19.91 -14.07 -20.73
N THR A 121 -18.73 -14.67 -20.91
CA THR A 121 -18.53 -16.11 -20.68
C THR A 121 -18.31 -16.34 -19.19
N LEU A 122 -19.35 -16.77 -18.48
CA LEU A 122 -19.25 -17.16 -17.08
C LEU A 122 -18.60 -18.54 -16.99
N TYR A 123 -17.36 -18.61 -16.51
CA TYR A 123 -16.78 -19.85 -16.00
C TYR A 123 -17.23 -20.02 -14.55
N THR A 124 -18.25 -20.85 -14.31
CA THR A 124 -18.52 -21.32 -12.94
C THR A 124 -17.36 -22.20 -12.50
N ARG A 125 -16.51 -21.73 -11.58
CA ARG A 125 -15.56 -22.61 -10.88
C ARG A 125 -16.35 -23.54 -9.95
N TYR A 126 -16.77 -24.69 -10.48
CA TYR A 126 -17.10 -25.85 -9.66
C TYR A 126 -15.81 -26.62 -9.35
N ALA A 127 -15.18 -26.26 -8.24
CA ALA A 127 -14.27 -27.11 -7.48
C ALA A 127 -14.35 -26.52 -6.07
N ASP A 128 -15.10 -27.09 -5.12
CA ASP A 128 -14.83 -28.41 -4.54
C ASP A 128 -16.06 -28.87 -3.75
N ILE A 129 -16.95 -29.65 -4.39
CA ILE A 129 -18.08 -30.30 -3.70
C ILE A 129 -18.18 -31.76 -4.16
N SER A 130 -17.11 -32.54 -4.00
CA SER A 130 -17.24 -34.01 -3.98
C SER A 130 -16.02 -34.69 -3.38
N SER A 131 -15.96 -34.78 -2.06
CA SER A 131 -15.41 -35.96 -1.42
C SER A 131 -16.30 -36.36 -0.24
N GLY A 132 -17.40 -37.04 -0.57
CA GLY A 132 -18.06 -37.89 0.40
C GLY A 132 -17.23 -39.15 0.59
N GLN A 133 -16.76 -39.39 1.81
CA GLN A 133 -16.53 -40.73 2.33
C GLN A 133 -16.85 -40.78 3.84
N ARG A 134 -18.02 -41.38 4.13
CA ARG A 134 -18.27 -42.38 5.19
C ARG A 134 -17.00 -42.77 5.97
N TRP A 135 -16.95 -42.53 7.28
CA TRP A 135 -17.28 -43.47 8.39
C TRP A 135 -17.61 -42.66 9.64
#